data_AF-A0A9P4NAM1-F1
#
_entry.id   AF-A0A9P4NAM1-F1
#
_cell.length_a   1.000
_cell.length_b   1.000
_cell.length_c   1.000
_cell.angle_alpha   90.00
_cell.angle_beta   90.00
_cell.angle_gamma   90.00
#
_symmetry.space_group_name_H-M   'P 1'
#
loop_
_entity.id
_entity.type
_entity.pdbx_description
1 polymer ?
#
loop_
_entity_poly.entity_id
_entity_poly.type
_entity_poly.pdbx_seq_one_letter_code
_entity_poly.pdbx_strand_id
1 'polypeptide(L)'
;MLWRLRRPYLLHLARSPSLSRQFSAVKFERVGIECRPNTRITLDLFPSSSTSSPILIYLPSGPILPDQTDEQDRVISLLARSSGAMVARINYRLSPTYQFPMPIHDVLLGYDWIVENLVRGETSSQSSRPIIKRVGVCGELVGGSLATMLALTECRLGEPRIGAAAVNNPVVDWVFSEDLPESLPAGLPEPNAPKETSSPADGDQMTWWEQQDEQKSYEMIEKRSKKVTKSPPKTSWMYNGDNRLLLTLTLSGKRDVLFRRSEDFFDRFASPIHFFRSPRAKLIYPQHDNTLASSSPSNVPVDPLDFETRQEILHHQSLQALPPALELPTLVKCRAYARIYPPSNSDLSLPRCMITAGLGSPLLDQCSELAKLMRRSVARQRVKSRTGRAHWQNEAEKARYDEFAHKIVQFNSVEGVGLWTQSDSNPNWRPDVENVGSWLKESLSS
;
A
#
# COMPACT_ATOMS: atom_id res chain seq x y z
N MET A 1 22.69 -29.29 -57.37
CA MET A 1 21.39 -29.90 -57.04
C MET A 1 20.90 -29.29 -55.73
N LEU A 2 20.05 -28.27 -55.85
CA LEU A 2 19.45 -27.50 -54.76
C LEU A 2 18.16 -28.18 -54.31
N TRP A 3 18.01 -28.51 -53.03
CA TRP A 3 16.72 -28.86 -52.45
C TRP A 3 16.23 -27.73 -51.55
N ARG A 4 15.36 -26.91 -52.15
CA ARG A 4 14.52 -25.89 -51.49
C ARG A 4 13.41 -26.58 -50.71
N LEU A 5 13.25 -26.27 -49.43
CA LEU A 5 12.03 -26.54 -48.67
C LEU A 5 11.39 -25.22 -48.24
N ARG A 6 10.12 -25.08 -48.61
CA ARG A 6 9.28 -23.88 -48.59
C ARG A 6 8.85 -23.53 -47.15
N ARG A 7 8.88 -22.23 -46.82
CA ARG A 7 8.24 -21.64 -45.63
C ARG A 7 6.71 -21.78 -45.72
N PRO A 8 6.00 -22.10 -44.63
CA PRO A 8 4.54 -22.01 -44.60
C PRO A 8 4.08 -20.55 -44.43
N TYR A 9 2.97 -20.24 -45.10
CA TYR A 9 2.30 -18.96 -45.15
C TYR A 9 1.71 -18.58 -43.77
N LEU A 10 2.08 -17.42 -43.24
CA LEU A 10 1.32 -16.74 -42.19
C LEU A 10 0.21 -15.93 -42.85
N LEU A 11 -1.04 -16.36 -42.66
CA LEU A 11 -2.22 -15.59 -43.01
C LEU A 11 -2.28 -14.35 -42.09
N HIS A 12 -2.03 -13.17 -42.65
CA HIS A 12 -2.35 -11.90 -42.01
C HIS A 12 -3.87 -11.79 -41.86
N LEU A 13 -4.38 -12.03 -40.65
CA LEU A 13 -5.70 -11.56 -40.25
C LEU A 13 -5.64 -10.03 -40.17
N ALA A 14 -6.20 -9.38 -41.19
CA ALA A 14 -6.44 -7.94 -41.20
C ALA A 14 -7.36 -7.58 -40.03
N ARG A 15 -6.83 -6.80 -39.08
CA ARG A 15 -7.59 -6.22 -37.97
C ARG A 15 -8.57 -5.20 -38.54
N SER A 16 -9.85 -5.36 -38.22
CA SER A 16 -10.88 -4.36 -38.49
C SER A 16 -10.58 -3.07 -37.71
N PRO A 17 -10.78 -1.87 -38.29
CA PRO A 17 -10.63 -0.63 -37.56
C PRO A 17 -11.83 -0.49 -36.61
N SER A 18 -11.60 -0.66 -35.31
CA SER A 18 -12.57 -0.23 -34.29
C SER A 18 -12.69 1.29 -34.35
N LEU A 19 -13.92 1.79 -34.40
CA LEU A 19 -14.29 3.21 -34.33
C LEU A 19 -13.83 3.82 -32.99
N SER A 20 -12.54 4.12 -32.86
CA SER A 20 -12.01 4.96 -31.80
C SER A 20 -12.41 6.40 -32.12
N ARG A 21 -13.48 6.87 -31.48
CA ARG A 21 -13.84 8.29 -31.44
C ARG A 21 -12.59 9.03 -30.95
N GLN A 22 -11.96 9.82 -31.82
CA GLN A 22 -10.72 10.55 -31.53
C GLN A 22 -10.98 11.47 -30.32
N PHE A 23 -10.44 11.09 -29.16
CA PHE A 23 -10.27 12.05 -28.07
C PHE A 23 -9.21 13.05 -28.52
N SER A 24 -9.54 14.34 -28.49
CA SER A 24 -8.55 15.40 -28.68
C SER A 24 -7.46 15.23 -27.60
N ALA A 25 -6.19 15.33 -28.01
CA ALA A 25 -5.07 15.21 -27.07
C ALA A 25 -5.23 16.20 -25.93
N VAL A 26 -5.20 15.71 -24.70
CA VAL A 26 -5.38 16.53 -23.50
C VAL A 26 -4.19 17.49 -23.40
N LYS A 27 -4.45 18.79 -23.38
CA LYS A 27 -3.39 19.81 -23.29
C LYS A 27 -2.88 19.86 -21.85
N PHE A 28 -1.60 19.59 -21.66
CA PHE A 28 -0.91 19.73 -20.37
C PHE A 28 0.43 20.44 -20.53
N GLU A 29 0.91 21.02 -19.43
CA GLU A 29 2.26 21.57 -19.31
C GLU A 29 3.15 20.56 -18.58
N ARG A 30 4.35 20.29 -19.10
CA ARG A 30 5.30 19.36 -18.48
C ARG A 30 6.40 20.12 -17.76
N VAL A 31 6.51 19.89 -16.45
CA VAL A 31 7.57 20.44 -15.61
C VAL A 31 8.56 19.33 -15.24
N GLY A 32 9.86 19.61 -15.33
CA GLY A 32 10.91 18.70 -14.84
C GLY A 32 11.41 19.14 -13.47
N ILE A 33 11.49 18.21 -12.52
CA ILE A 33 12.05 18.43 -11.19
C ILE A 33 13.33 17.62 -11.06
N GLU A 34 14.42 18.28 -10.69
CA GLU A 34 15.71 17.61 -10.44
C GLU A 34 15.70 16.91 -9.08
N CYS A 35 16.06 15.63 -9.06
CA CYS A 35 16.10 14.82 -7.83
C CYS A 35 17.54 14.64 -7.31
N ARG A 36 18.47 14.52 -8.25
CA ARG A 36 19.92 14.26 -8.06
C ARG A 36 20.67 14.82 -9.28
N PRO A 37 22.00 14.99 -9.20
CA PRO A 37 22.78 15.31 -10.40
C PRO A 37 22.44 14.34 -11.53
N ASN A 38 22.01 14.87 -12.68
CA ASN A 38 21.63 14.13 -13.90
C ASN A 38 20.37 13.26 -13.80
N THR A 39 19.52 13.43 -12.78
CA THR A 39 18.27 12.66 -12.68
C THR A 39 17.08 13.56 -12.41
N ARG A 40 16.03 13.44 -13.23
CA ARG A 40 14.80 14.24 -13.13
C ARG A 40 13.54 13.38 -13.12
N ILE A 41 12.52 13.82 -12.41
CA ILE A 41 11.13 13.37 -12.57
C ILE A 41 10.34 14.43 -13.32
N THR A 42 9.19 14.05 -13.90
CA THR A 42 8.33 14.99 -14.62
C THR A 42 6.94 15.05 -14.01
N LEU A 43 6.38 16.25 -13.96
CA LEU A 43 4.98 16.50 -13.61
C LEU A 43 4.24 16.95 -14.86
N ASP A 44 3.05 16.40 -15.09
CA ASP A 44 2.14 16.87 -16.13
C ASP A 44 1.00 17.64 -15.47
N LEU A 45 0.92 18.94 -15.77
CA LEU A 45 -0.05 19.87 -15.21
C LEU A 45 -1.19 20.09 -16.20
N PHE A 46 -2.39 19.67 -15.79
CA PHE A 46 -3.63 19.84 -16.53
C PHE A 46 -4.37 21.04 -15.91
N PRO A 47 -4.34 22.21 -16.56
CA PRO A 47 -4.86 23.43 -15.97
C PRO A 47 -6.38 23.40 -15.89
N SER A 48 -6.90 23.99 -14.81
CA SER A 48 -8.33 24.31 -14.68
C SER A 48 -8.64 25.69 -15.26
N SER A 49 -9.92 25.96 -15.52
CA SER A 49 -10.40 27.28 -15.95
C SER A 49 -10.30 28.37 -14.88
N SER A 50 -10.24 28.00 -13.59
CA SER A 50 -10.15 28.93 -12.45
C SER A 50 -8.76 28.93 -11.82
N THR A 51 -8.28 30.11 -11.40
CA THR A 51 -7.00 30.29 -10.71
C THR A 51 -7.04 29.90 -9.23
N SER A 52 -8.24 29.83 -8.64
CA SER A 52 -8.50 29.43 -7.23
C SER A 52 -9.00 27.99 -7.11
N SER A 53 -8.80 27.18 -8.15
CA SER A 53 -9.21 25.77 -8.14
C SER A 53 -8.40 24.96 -7.12
N PRO A 54 -9.00 23.90 -6.55
CA PRO A 54 -8.23 22.90 -5.80
C PRO A 54 -7.23 22.19 -6.72
N ILE A 55 -6.23 21.56 -6.11
CA ILE A 55 -5.22 20.76 -6.82
C ILE A 55 -5.50 19.30 -6.57
N LEU A 56 -5.54 18.49 -7.62
CA LEU A 56 -5.63 17.04 -7.54
C LEU A 56 -4.35 16.40 -8.03
N ILE A 57 -3.66 15.70 -7.15
CA ILE A 57 -2.50 14.88 -7.50
C ILE A 57 -3.00 13.57 -8.08
N TYR A 58 -2.56 13.21 -9.29
CA TYR A 58 -2.87 11.93 -9.92
C TYR A 58 -1.61 11.05 -9.95
N LEU A 59 -1.73 9.85 -9.37
CA LEU A 59 -0.66 8.86 -9.34
C LEU A 59 -1.02 7.67 -10.26
N PRO A 60 -0.27 7.46 -11.36
CA PRO A 60 -0.48 6.37 -12.30
C PRO A 60 -0.51 4.98 -11.66
N SER A 61 -1.09 3.99 -12.33
CA SER A 61 -1.24 2.62 -11.82
C SER A 61 0.07 1.85 -11.59
N GLY A 62 1.16 2.31 -12.20
CA GLY A 62 2.47 1.67 -12.15
C GLY A 62 2.56 0.48 -13.12
N PRO A 63 3.70 -0.25 -13.13
CA PRO A 63 3.98 -1.28 -14.13
C PRO A 63 3.30 -2.63 -13.81
N ILE A 64 2.08 -2.61 -13.28
CA ILE A 64 1.26 -3.80 -13.01
C ILE A 64 0.44 -4.17 -14.24
N LEU A 65 -0.25 -3.18 -14.82
CA LEU A 65 -1.06 -3.35 -16.03
C LEU A 65 -0.26 -2.94 -17.27
N PRO A 66 -0.40 -3.66 -18.39
CA PRO A 66 0.20 -3.25 -19.66
C PRO A 66 -0.59 -2.09 -20.29
N ASP A 67 0.13 -1.14 -20.89
CA ASP A 67 -0.38 -0.07 -21.77
C ASP A 67 -1.64 0.67 -21.26
N GLN A 68 -1.43 1.70 -20.44
CA GLN A 68 -2.50 2.43 -19.74
C GLN A 68 -2.51 3.93 -20.01
N THR A 69 -1.63 4.44 -20.88
CA THR A 69 -1.44 5.89 -21.06
C THR A 69 -2.72 6.58 -21.55
N ASP A 70 -3.33 6.05 -22.63
CA ASP A 70 -4.55 6.61 -23.22
C ASP A 70 -5.73 6.59 -22.24
N GLU A 71 -5.82 5.52 -21.44
CA GLU A 71 -6.85 5.34 -20.44
C GLU A 71 -6.69 6.34 -19.29
N GLN A 72 -5.46 6.53 -18.81
CA GLN A 72 -5.14 7.50 -17.77
C GLN A 72 -5.48 8.93 -18.21
N ASP A 73 -5.16 9.31 -19.44
CA ASP A 73 -5.46 10.65 -19.96
C ASP A 73 -6.98 10.90 -20.03
N ARG A 74 -7.78 9.87 -20.35
CA ARG A 74 -9.26 9.95 -20.30
C ARG A 74 -9.76 10.12 -18.86
N VAL A 75 -9.23 9.34 -17.92
CA VAL A 75 -9.59 9.45 -16.49
C VAL A 75 -9.24 10.84 -15.95
N ILE A 76 -8.03 11.33 -16.21
CA ILE A 76 -7.59 12.68 -15.82
C ILE A 76 -8.51 13.75 -16.40
N SER A 77 -8.89 13.63 -17.68
CA SER A 77 -9.81 14.59 -18.32
C SER A 77 -11.18 14.64 -17.64
N LEU A 78 -11.73 13.48 -17.27
CA LEU A 78 -13.00 13.41 -16.56
C LEU A 78 -12.90 13.94 -15.14
N LEU A 79 -11.84 13.60 -14.42
CA LEU A 79 -11.57 14.11 -13.07
C LEU A 79 -11.40 15.63 -13.08
N ALA A 80 -10.59 16.18 -13.99
CA ALA A 80 -10.40 17.63 -14.13
C ALA A 80 -11.73 18.36 -14.40
N ARG A 81 -12.54 17.83 -15.34
CA ARG A 81 -13.84 18.43 -15.70
C ARG A 81 -14.86 18.38 -14.57
N SER A 82 -15.03 17.22 -13.92
CA SER A 82 -16.05 17.03 -12.88
C SER A 82 -15.67 17.68 -11.56
N SER A 83 -14.39 17.67 -11.19
CA SER A 83 -13.92 18.32 -9.96
C SER A 83 -13.73 19.83 -10.11
N GLY A 84 -13.50 20.33 -11.33
CA GLY A 84 -13.08 21.70 -11.58
C GLY A 84 -11.66 22.02 -11.05
N ALA A 85 -10.89 20.99 -10.70
CA ALA A 85 -9.55 21.11 -10.15
C ALA A 85 -8.48 21.18 -11.25
N MET A 86 -7.34 21.78 -10.90
CA MET A 86 -6.10 21.53 -11.64
C MET A 86 -5.62 20.11 -11.29
N VAL A 87 -5.34 19.28 -12.29
CA VAL A 87 -4.78 17.94 -12.06
C VAL A 87 -3.27 17.98 -12.29
N ALA A 88 -2.49 17.50 -11.33
CA ALA A 88 -1.04 17.35 -11.43
C ALA A 88 -0.69 15.86 -11.40
N ARG A 89 -0.31 15.29 -12.55
CA ARG A 89 0.17 13.91 -12.62
C ARG A 89 1.65 13.86 -12.28
N ILE A 90 2.01 13.11 -11.23
CA ILE A 90 3.42 12.86 -10.89
C ILE A 90 3.88 11.59 -11.63
N ASN A 91 4.82 11.74 -12.57
CA ASN A 91 5.39 10.63 -13.31
C ASN A 91 6.53 10.00 -12.49
N TYR A 92 6.17 9.34 -11.39
CA TYR A 92 7.12 8.66 -10.51
C TYR A 92 7.80 7.48 -11.24
N ARG A 93 9.05 7.19 -10.89
CA ARG A 93 9.81 6.10 -11.52
C ARG A 93 9.55 4.80 -10.80
N LEU A 94 9.06 3.81 -11.53
CA LEU A 94 8.92 2.44 -11.05
C LEU A 94 9.14 1.44 -12.18
N SER A 95 10.19 0.64 -12.05
CA SER A 95 10.55 -0.39 -13.01
C SER A 95 11.49 -1.42 -12.35
N PRO A 96 11.84 -2.53 -13.03
CA PRO A 96 12.89 -3.43 -12.53
C PRO A 96 14.23 -2.72 -12.26
N THR A 97 14.49 -1.59 -12.93
CA THR A 97 15.67 -0.75 -12.71
C THR A 97 15.46 0.24 -11.56
N TYR A 98 14.25 0.78 -11.43
CA TYR A 98 13.86 1.75 -10.42
C TYR A 98 12.88 1.12 -9.43
N GLN A 99 13.44 0.40 -8.45
CA GLN A 99 12.72 -0.35 -7.43
C GLN A 99 12.34 0.52 -6.22
N PHE A 100 11.47 0.01 -5.34
CA PHE A 100 11.25 0.61 -4.02
C PHE A 100 12.58 0.77 -3.26
N PRO A 101 12.77 1.88 -2.50
CA PRO A 101 11.80 2.95 -2.19
C PRO A 101 11.81 4.15 -3.16
N MET A 102 12.40 4.03 -4.36
CA MET A 102 12.50 5.15 -5.30
C MET A 102 11.17 5.84 -5.67
N PRO A 103 10.08 5.14 -6.02
CA PRO A 103 8.79 5.79 -6.31
C PRO A 103 8.24 6.60 -5.13
N ILE A 104 8.52 6.21 -3.88
CA ILE A 104 8.11 6.96 -2.69
C ILE A 104 8.80 8.33 -2.67
N HIS A 105 10.12 8.34 -2.87
CA HIS A 105 10.89 9.59 -2.92
C HIS A 105 10.46 10.49 -4.07
N ASP A 106 10.17 9.92 -5.23
CA ASP A 106 9.70 10.68 -6.39
C ASP A 106 8.33 11.34 -6.15
N VAL A 107 7.41 10.61 -5.50
CA VAL A 107 6.08 11.13 -5.16
C VAL A 107 6.17 12.22 -4.10
N LEU A 108 6.99 12.06 -3.07
CA LEU A 108 7.21 13.09 -2.06
C LEU A 108 7.85 14.35 -2.68
N LEU A 109 8.88 14.19 -3.51
CA LEU A 109 9.51 15.31 -4.21
C LEU A 109 8.50 16.07 -5.11
N GLY A 110 7.65 15.33 -5.83
CA GLY A 110 6.59 15.92 -6.64
C GLY A 110 5.54 16.64 -5.80
N TYR A 111 5.17 16.07 -4.64
CA TYR A 111 4.26 16.70 -3.69
C TYR A 111 4.83 18.00 -3.13
N ASP A 112 6.09 18.00 -2.68
CA ASP A 112 6.77 19.17 -2.14
C ASP A 112 6.80 20.30 -3.17
N TRP A 113 7.17 19.97 -4.42
CA TRP A 113 7.16 20.94 -5.51
C TRP A 113 5.76 21.52 -5.76
N ILE A 114 4.71 20.69 -5.75
CA ILE A 114 3.32 21.14 -5.90
C ILE A 114 2.93 22.08 -4.76
N VAL A 115 3.28 21.74 -3.52
CA VAL A 115 3.00 22.58 -2.36
C VAL A 115 3.71 23.93 -2.48
N GLU A 116 4.98 23.94 -2.83
CA GLU A 116 5.79 25.16 -2.93
C GLU A 116 5.34 26.05 -4.09
N ASN A 117 5.11 25.49 -5.27
CA ASN A 117 4.89 26.27 -6.49
C ASN A 117 3.41 26.54 -6.76
N LEU A 118 2.51 25.63 -6.40
CA LEU A 118 1.09 25.71 -6.77
C LEU A 118 0.17 26.03 -5.58
N VAL A 119 0.51 25.59 -4.36
CA VAL A 119 -0.30 25.84 -3.15
C VAL A 119 0.13 27.11 -2.43
N ARG A 120 1.44 27.30 -2.24
CA ARG A 120 2.05 28.46 -1.56
C ARG A 120 2.39 29.61 -2.52
N GLY A 121 2.25 29.40 -3.83
CA GLY A 121 2.61 30.35 -4.88
C GLY A 121 2.03 31.75 -4.69
N GLU A 122 2.81 32.74 -5.15
CA GLU A 122 2.74 34.18 -4.85
C GLU A 122 1.44 34.66 -4.22
N THR A 123 1.47 34.81 -2.89
CA THR A 123 0.59 35.71 -2.17
C THR A 123 0.71 37.10 -2.79
N SER A 124 -0.16 37.42 -3.74
CA SER A 124 -0.42 38.79 -4.12
C SER A 124 -0.63 39.57 -2.83
N SER A 125 0.21 40.59 -2.64
CA SER A 125 0.49 41.32 -1.41
C SER A 125 -0.69 42.15 -0.87
N GLN A 126 -1.93 41.77 -1.20
CA GLN A 126 -3.15 42.57 -1.02
C GLN A 126 -4.29 41.84 -0.31
N SER A 127 -4.14 40.57 0.08
CA SER A 127 -5.15 39.89 0.92
C SER A 127 -4.53 39.41 2.23
N SER A 128 -5.10 39.87 3.35
CA SER A 128 -4.62 39.64 4.72
C SER A 128 -4.76 38.18 5.22
N ARG A 129 -5.12 37.24 4.34
CA ARG A 129 -5.16 35.80 4.63
C ARG A 129 -4.66 35.01 3.41
N PRO A 130 -3.61 34.17 3.54
CA PRO A 130 -3.18 33.31 2.45
C PRO A 130 -4.32 32.33 2.11
N ILE A 131 -4.76 32.33 0.85
CA ILE A 131 -5.70 31.32 0.34
C ILE A 131 -4.88 30.04 0.15
N ILE A 132 -4.90 29.17 1.15
CA ILE A 132 -4.26 27.85 1.04
C ILE A 132 -5.13 27.01 0.10
N LYS A 133 -4.64 26.75 -1.13
CA LYS A 133 -5.33 25.84 -2.05
C LYS A 133 -5.42 24.45 -1.41
N ARG A 134 -6.60 23.84 -1.52
CA ARG A 134 -6.83 22.50 -0.99
C ARG A 134 -6.24 21.47 -1.95
N VAL A 135 -5.55 20.49 -1.40
CA VAL A 135 -4.90 19.41 -2.17
C VAL A 135 -5.65 18.11 -1.95
N GLY A 136 -6.03 17.44 -3.03
CA GLY A 136 -6.49 16.06 -3.01
C GLY A 136 -5.52 15.14 -3.74
N VAL A 137 -5.63 13.85 -3.51
CA VAL A 137 -4.83 12.83 -4.19
C VAL A 137 -5.72 11.72 -4.74
N CYS A 138 -5.35 11.17 -5.89
CA CYS A 138 -5.99 10.03 -6.48
C CYS A 138 -4.97 9.11 -7.15
N GLY A 139 -5.30 7.83 -7.22
CA GLY A 139 -4.42 6.85 -7.84
C GLY A 139 -5.03 5.46 -7.90
N GLU A 140 -4.38 4.59 -8.67
CA GLU A 140 -4.81 3.21 -8.87
C GLU A 140 -3.68 2.22 -8.58
N LEU A 141 -3.97 1.02 -8.08
CA LEU A 141 -2.97 -0.04 -7.85
C LEU A 141 -1.75 0.46 -7.06
N VAL A 142 -0.56 0.54 -7.69
CA VAL A 142 0.65 1.06 -7.02
C VAL A 142 0.54 2.57 -6.78
N GLY A 143 0.01 3.33 -7.75
CA GLY A 143 -0.32 4.74 -7.53
C GLY A 143 -1.38 4.94 -6.46
N GLY A 144 -2.31 4.00 -6.31
CA GLY A 144 -3.30 3.98 -5.23
C GLY A 144 -2.65 3.73 -3.87
N SER A 145 -1.62 2.88 -3.83
CA SER A 145 -0.78 2.69 -2.65
C SER A 145 -0.04 3.97 -2.27
N LEU A 146 0.66 4.59 -3.22
CA LEU A 146 1.39 5.85 -3.02
C LEU A 146 0.44 7.01 -2.66
N ALA A 147 -0.78 7.02 -3.21
CA ALA A 147 -1.81 8.00 -2.86
C ALA A 147 -2.30 7.81 -1.43
N THR A 148 -2.49 6.56 -1.02
CA THR A 148 -2.82 6.20 0.36
C THR A 148 -1.68 6.63 1.30
N MET A 149 -0.43 6.34 0.94
CA MET A 149 0.74 6.78 1.68
C MET A 149 0.75 8.31 1.87
N LEU A 150 0.61 9.10 0.79
CA LEU A 150 0.57 10.57 0.87
C LEU A 150 -0.59 11.03 1.77
N ALA A 151 -1.76 10.41 1.64
CA ALA A 151 -2.92 10.75 2.44
C ALA A 151 -2.71 10.49 3.95
N LEU A 152 -1.90 9.50 4.31
CA LEU A 152 -1.61 9.14 5.70
C LEU A 152 -0.45 9.98 6.28
N THR A 153 0.55 10.33 5.46
CA THR A 153 1.75 11.04 5.94
C THR A 153 1.58 12.56 5.89
N GLU A 154 0.95 13.08 4.84
CA GLU A 154 0.77 14.51 4.59
C GLU A 154 -0.60 15.01 5.05
N CYS A 155 -0.95 14.74 6.31
CA CYS A 155 -2.27 15.04 6.89
C CYS A 155 -2.23 15.93 8.15
N ARG A 156 -1.10 16.61 8.39
CA ARG A 156 -0.93 17.50 9.56
C ARG A 156 -1.84 18.73 9.48
N LEU A 157 -2.43 19.09 10.62
CA LEU A 157 -3.19 20.33 10.78
C LEU A 157 -2.24 21.53 10.85
N GLY A 158 -2.65 22.66 10.28
CA GLY A 158 -1.85 23.90 10.26
C GLY A 158 -0.89 24.05 9.07
N GLU A 159 -0.68 22.98 8.31
CA GLU A 159 0.17 22.96 7.11
C GLU A 159 -0.66 22.67 5.84
N PRO A 160 -0.11 22.95 4.64
CA PRO A 160 -0.63 22.35 3.41
C PRO A 160 -0.71 20.84 3.59
N ARG A 161 -1.89 20.26 3.38
CA ARG A 161 -2.14 18.84 3.62
C ARG A 161 -3.02 18.25 2.54
N ILE A 162 -2.99 16.93 2.42
CA ILE A 162 -3.99 16.18 1.68
C ILE A 162 -5.32 16.27 2.45
N GLY A 163 -6.33 16.88 1.84
CA GLY A 163 -7.67 17.04 2.39
C GLY A 163 -8.63 15.92 1.98
N ALA A 164 -8.40 15.34 0.80
CA ALA A 164 -9.21 14.26 0.25
C ALA A 164 -8.36 13.26 -0.53
N ALA A 165 -8.69 11.96 -0.46
CA ALA A 165 -8.01 10.90 -1.16
C ALA A 165 -9.03 9.96 -1.84
N ALA A 166 -8.92 9.76 -3.15
CA ALA A 166 -9.75 8.81 -3.91
C ALA A 166 -8.86 7.72 -4.53
N VAL A 167 -8.88 6.51 -3.98
CA VAL A 167 -7.97 5.43 -4.39
C VAL A 167 -8.74 4.24 -4.97
N ASN A 168 -8.35 3.83 -6.18
CA ASN A 168 -8.96 2.71 -6.90
C ASN A 168 -8.08 1.46 -6.80
N ASN A 169 -8.63 0.38 -6.26
CA ASN A 169 -8.02 -0.92 -6.13
C ASN A 169 -6.54 -0.89 -5.65
N PRO A 170 -6.21 -0.15 -4.57
CA PRO A 170 -4.83 0.08 -4.18
C PRO A 170 -4.14 -1.19 -3.66
N VAL A 171 -2.84 -1.35 -3.96
CA VAL A 171 -1.99 -2.41 -3.37
C VAL A 171 -1.44 -1.91 -2.04
N VAL A 172 -2.10 -2.24 -0.94
CA VAL A 172 -1.81 -1.67 0.39
C VAL A 172 -1.08 -2.61 1.33
N ASP A 173 -0.93 -3.88 0.92
CA ASP A 173 -0.09 -4.89 1.55
C ASP A 173 0.66 -5.68 0.47
N TRP A 174 1.99 -5.62 0.48
CA TRP A 174 2.85 -6.46 -0.37
C TRP A 174 3.17 -7.83 0.26
N VAL A 175 2.77 -8.03 1.51
CA VAL A 175 2.85 -9.32 2.21
C VAL A 175 1.58 -10.12 1.91
N PHE A 176 1.55 -10.73 0.72
CA PHE A 176 0.48 -11.66 0.32
C PHE A 176 0.54 -12.91 1.21
N SER A 177 -0.34 -12.96 2.23
CA SER A 177 -0.27 -13.95 3.32
C SER A 177 -0.63 -15.37 2.88
N GLU A 178 -1.32 -15.46 1.76
CA GLU A 178 -1.80 -16.66 1.10
C GLU A 178 -0.71 -17.35 0.28
N ASP A 179 0.32 -16.60 -0.14
CA ASP A 179 1.48 -17.13 -0.87
C ASP A 179 2.54 -17.71 0.08
N LEU A 180 2.38 -17.52 1.39
CA LEU A 180 3.37 -17.92 2.39
C LEU A 180 3.15 -19.36 2.85
N PRO A 181 4.23 -20.10 3.14
CA PRO A 181 4.12 -21.44 3.69
C PRO A 181 3.33 -21.44 5.01
N GLU A 182 2.35 -22.32 5.11
CA GLU A 182 1.58 -22.52 6.33
C GLU A 182 2.46 -23.13 7.42
N SER A 183 2.54 -22.49 8.59
CA SER A 183 3.05 -23.12 9.81
C SER A 183 1.89 -23.46 10.74
N LEU A 184 2.04 -24.53 11.52
CA LEU A 184 1.01 -25.01 12.45
C LEU A 184 0.56 -23.88 13.40
N PRO A 185 -0.75 -23.72 13.69
CA PRO A 185 -1.27 -22.59 14.48
C PRO A 185 -0.60 -22.42 15.85
N ALA A 186 -0.19 -23.53 16.48
CA ALA A 186 0.49 -23.57 17.77
C ALA A 186 1.95 -23.07 17.74
N GLY A 187 2.53 -22.82 16.56
CA GLY A 187 3.92 -22.40 16.39
C GLY A 187 4.12 -21.12 15.56
N LEU A 188 3.05 -20.37 15.24
CA LEU A 188 3.20 -19.10 14.53
C LEU A 188 3.98 -18.09 15.39
N PRO A 189 5.14 -17.60 14.92
CA PRO A 189 5.96 -16.69 15.72
C PRO A 189 5.26 -15.35 15.92
N GLU A 190 5.53 -14.73 17.08
CA GLU A 190 5.08 -13.36 17.33
C GLU A 190 5.82 -12.37 16.42
N PRO A 191 5.12 -11.35 15.90
CA PRO A 191 5.72 -10.34 15.04
C PRO A 191 6.74 -9.49 15.82
N ASN A 192 7.85 -9.13 15.18
CA ASN A 192 8.82 -8.18 15.74
C ASN A 192 8.21 -6.76 15.66
N ALA A 193 7.57 -6.27 16.72
CA ALA A 193 7.12 -4.89 16.80
C ALA A 193 8.22 -3.99 17.38
N PRO A 194 8.64 -2.90 16.71
CA PRO A 194 9.55 -1.93 17.32
C PRO A 194 8.88 -1.29 18.55
N LYS A 195 9.63 -1.19 19.66
CA LYS A 195 9.14 -0.71 20.97
C LYS A 195 8.48 0.69 20.92
N GLU A 196 8.88 1.53 19.97
CA GLU A 196 8.30 2.87 19.75
C GLU A 196 6.86 2.84 19.22
N THR A 197 6.49 1.79 18.49
CA THR A 197 5.12 1.56 17.98
C THR A 197 4.33 0.55 18.80
N SER A 198 4.97 -0.13 19.75
CA SER A 198 4.34 -1.14 20.62
C SER A 198 3.59 -0.51 21.81
N SER A 199 3.12 0.73 21.67
CA SER A 199 2.07 1.18 22.59
C SER A 199 0.90 0.24 22.36
N PRO A 200 0.52 -0.61 23.33
CA PRO A 200 -0.72 -1.36 23.20
C PRO A 200 -1.79 -0.31 22.88
N ALA A 201 -2.64 -0.55 21.88
CA ALA A 201 -3.84 0.26 21.77
C ALA A 201 -4.46 0.29 23.18
N ASP A 202 -4.48 1.49 23.80
CA ASP A 202 -4.98 1.72 25.15
C ASP A 202 -6.14 0.76 25.41
N GLY A 203 -6.07 -0.02 26.50
CA GLY A 203 -6.77 -1.30 26.68
C GLY A 203 -8.22 -1.33 26.18
N ASP A 204 -8.42 -1.89 24.99
CA ASP A 204 -9.75 -2.11 24.44
C ASP A 204 -10.47 -3.22 25.23
N GLN A 205 -11.70 -3.00 25.69
CA GLN A 205 -12.50 -4.07 26.31
C GLN A 205 -12.68 -5.28 25.39
N MET A 206 -12.56 -5.09 24.07
CA MET A 206 -12.59 -6.17 23.07
C MET A 206 -11.44 -7.18 23.25
N THR A 207 -10.29 -6.75 23.80
CA THR A 207 -9.15 -7.62 24.16
C THR A 207 -9.54 -8.60 25.27
N TRP A 208 -10.45 -8.21 26.16
CA TRP A 208 -10.96 -9.08 27.22
C TRP A 208 -11.94 -10.14 26.69
N TRP A 209 -12.74 -9.81 25.67
CA TRP A 209 -13.65 -10.76 25.01
C TRP A 209 -12.91 -11.76 24.11
N GLU A 210 -11.87 -11.33 23.39
CA GLU A 210 -11.01 -12.22 22.58
C GLU A 210 -10.16 -13.14 23.48
N GLN A 211 -9.65 -12.65 24.62
CA GLN A 211 -8.98 -13.49 25.64
C GLN A 211 -9.92 -14.48 26.31
N GLN A 212 -11.21 -14.16 26.50
CA GLN A 212 -12.20 -15.11 27.01
C GLN A 212 -12.57 -16.19 26.00
N ASP A 213 -12.65 -15.87 24.71
CA ASP A 213 -12.81 -16.87 23.66
C ASP A 213 -11.55 -17.75 23.54
N GLU A 214 -10.35 -17.20 23.77
CA GLU A 214 -9.11 -17.97 23.93
C GLU A 214 -9.14 -18.88 25.17
N GLN A 215 -9.48 -18.38 26.36
CA GLN A 215 -9.56 -19.20 27.59
C GLN A 215 -10.63 -20.29 27.50
N LYS A 216 -11.80 -19.98 26.93
CA LYS A 216 -12.83 -20.99 26.62
C LYS A 216 -12.35 -22.00 25.59
N SER A 217 -11.51 -21.60 24.63
CA SER A 217 -10.93 -22.52 23.65
C SER A 217 -9.89 -23.46 24.27
N TYR A 218 -9.04 -22.96 25.19
CA TYR A 218 -8.06 -23.77 25.92
C TYR A 218 -8.73 -24.73 26.92
N GLU A 219 -9.76 -24.28 27.65
CA GLU A 219 -10.53 -25.16 28.55
C GLU A 219 -11.42 -26.18 27.79
N MET A 220 -11.87 -25.86 26.57
CA MET A 220 -12.63 -26.81 25.74
C MET A 220 -11.77 -27.87 25.04
N ILE A 221 -10.45 -27.66 24.88
CA ILE A 221 -9.56 -28.64 24.24
C ILE A 221 -9.34 -29.86 25.14
N GLU A 222 -9.34 -29.72 26.47
CA GLU A 222 -9.29 -30.87 27.37
C GLU A 222 -10.63 -31.61 27.50
N LYS A 223 -11.74 -30.99 27.10
CA LYS A 223 -13.08 -31.57 27.24
C LYS A 223 -14.01 -31.19 26.09
N ARG A 224 -13.79 -31.71 24.87
CA ARG A 224 -14.91 -32.09 23.97
C ARG A 224 -14.52 -32.89 22.73
N SER A 225 -15.31 -33.95 22.55
CA SER A 225 -15.54 -34.74 21.35
C SER A 225 -15.59 -33.90 20.05
N LYS A 226 -14.99 -34.48 18.99
CA LYS A 226 -14.84 -33.98 17.61
C LYS A 226 -16.09 -33.24 17.09
N LYS A 227 -16.09 -31.90 17.18
CA LYS A 227 -16.92 -31.04 16.32
C LYS A 227 -16.14 -30.71 15.05
N VAL A 228 -16.75 -30.94 13.88
CA VAL A 228 -16.19 -30.60 12.57
C VAL A 228 -15.93 -29.08 12.52
N THR A 229 -14.66 -28.69 12.56
CA THR A 229 -14.22 -27.31 12.35
C THR A 229 -14.47 -26.95 10.89
N LYS A 230 -15.40 -26.02 10.62
CA LYS A 230 -15.56 -25.44 9.27
C LYS A 230 -14.24 -24.74 8.91
N SER A 231 -13.69 -25.03 7.73
CA SER A 231 -12.52 -24.32 7.19
C SER A 231 -12.82 -22.82 7.10
N PRO A 232 -11.83 -21.93 7.32
CA PRO A 232 -12.03 -20.49 7.14
C PRO A 232 -12.54 -20.18 5.73
N PRO A 233 -13.35 -19.11 5.56
CA PRO A 233 -13.82 -18.70 4.24
C PRO A 233 -12.62 -18.37 3.34
N LYS A 234 -12.72 -18.73 2.06
CA LYS A 234 -11.69 -18.41 1.07
C LYS A 234 -11.59 -16.89 0.92
N THR A 235 -10.37 -16.37 0.84
CA THR A 235 -10.10 -14.94 0.64
C THR A 235 -10.33 -14.54 -0.82
N SER A 236 -10.50 -13.23 -1.06
CA SER A 236 -10.59 -12.67 -2.41
C SER A 236 -9.36 -12.99 -3.25
N TRP A 237 -8.18 -13.08 -2.62
CA TRP A 237 -6.94 -13.50 -3.27
C TRP A 237 -7.08 -14.89 -3.92
N MET A 238 -7.69 -15.84 -3.21
CA MET A 238 -7.91 -17.20 -3.71
C MET A 238 -9.06 -17.29 -4.70
N TYR A 239 -10.14 -16.53 -4.48
CA TYR A 239 -11.34 -16.58 -5.33
C TYR A 239 -11.11 -15.91 -6.70
N ASN A 240 -10.44 -14.76 -6.69
CA ASN A 240 -10.15 -13.95 -7.87
C ASN A 240 -8.73 -14.15 -8.40
N GLY A 241 -8.06 -15.24 -8.00
CA GLY A 241 -6.66 -15.50 -8.31
C GLY A 241 -6.36 -15.55 -9.81
N ASP A 242 -7.29 -16.12 -10.57
CA ASP A 242 -7.21 -16.36 -12.01
C ASP A 242 -7.79 -15.20 -12.86
N ASN A 243 -7.95 -14.01 -12.27
CA ASN A 243 -8.45 -12.86 -13.01
C ASN A 243 -7.53 -12.47 -14.16
N ARG A 244 -8.05 -12.37 -15.39
CA ARG A 244 -7.29 -12.06 -16.62
C ARG A 244 -6.46 -10.77 -16.55
N LEU A 245 -6.88 -9.77 -15.77
CA LEU A 245 -6.22 -8.46 -15.70
C LEU A 245 -5.22 -8.38 -14.55
N LEU A 246 -5.61 -8.88 -13.39
CA LEU A 246 -4.81 -8.86 -12.17
C LEU A 246 -4.68 -10.28 -11.63
N LEU A 247 -3.86 -11.09 -12.31
CA LEU A 247 -3.51 -12.41 -11.82
C LEU A 247 -2.66 -12.28 -10.55
N THR A 248 -2.98 -13.08 -9.55
CA THR A 248 -2.20 -13.14 -8.30
C THR A 248 -0.75 -13.52 -8.57
N LEU A 249 -0.51 -14.50 -9.44
CA LEU A 249 0.84 -14.87 -9.88
C LEU A 249 1.61 -13.68 -10.50
N THR A 250 0.94 -12.81 -11.25
CA THR A 250 1.56 -11.60 -11.79
C THR A 250 1.88 -10.59 -10.69
N LEU A 251 0.99 -10.40 -9.71
CA LEU A 251 1.24 -9.52 -8.57
C LEU A 251 2.43 -10.00 -7.73
N SER A 252 2.51 -11.30 -7.42
CA SER A 252 3.62 -11.89 -6.68
C SER A 252 4.93 -11.80 -7.48
N GLY A 253 4.91 -12.09 -8.78
CA GLY A 253 6.08 -11.91 -9.65
C GLY A 253 6.51 -10.44 -9.76
N LYS A 254 5.57 -9.48 -9.77
CA LYS A 254 5.89 -8.05 -9.75
C LYS A 254 6.49 -7.63 -8.41
N ARG A 255 5.97 -8.12 -7.28
CA ARG A 255 6.56 -7.87 -5.96
C ARG A 255 8.05 -8.27 -5.96
N ASP A 256 8.37 -9.46 -6.44
CA ASP A 256 9.76 -9.95 -6.40
C ASP A 256 10.71 -9.15 -7.33
N VAL A 257 10.16 -8.47 -8.34
CA VAL A 257 10.93 -7.62 -9.27
C VAL A 257 11.02 -6.15 -8.81
N LEU A 258 9.97 -5.62 -8.17
CA LEU A 258 9.86 -4.21 -7.80
C LEU A 258 10.54 -3.87 -6.47
N PHE A 259 10.89 -4.88 -5.67
CA PHE A 259 11.61 -4.73 -4.41
C PHE A 259 12.99 -5.37 -4.50
N ARG A 260 13.95 -4.84 -3.74
CA ARG A 260 15.33 -5.37 -3.71
C ARG A 260 15.47 -6.52 -2.74
N ARG A 261 14.82 -6.41 -1.59
CA ARG A 261 14.88 -7.39 -0.51
C ARG A 261 13.47 -7.70 -0.03
N SER A 262 13.26 -8.91 0.47
CA SER A 262 11.97 -9.30 1.08
C SER A 262 11.64 -8.51 2.35
N GLU A 263 12.66 -7.90 2.99
CA GLU A 263 12.50 -6.98 4.11
C GLU A 263 11.73 -5.70 3.70
N ASP A 264 11.90 -5.27 2.44
CA ASP A 264 11.32 -4.03 1.94
C ASP A 264 9.79 -4.14 1.77
N PHE A 265 9.23 -5.37 1.76
CA PHE A 265 7.77 -5.59 1.75
C PHE A 265 7.09 -5.02 3.00
N PHE A 266 7.83 -4.96 4.10
CA PHE A 266 7.37 -4.47 5.39
C PHE A 266 7.48 -2.94 5.54
N ASP A 267 8.01 -2.24 4.54
CA ASP A 267 8.04 -0.78 4.53
C ASP A 267 6.61 -0.21 4.57
N ARG A 268 6.33 0.63 5.56
CA ARG A 268 5.00 1.24 5.75
C ARG A 268 4.65 2.20 4.63
N PHE A 269 5.64 2.78 3.95
CA PHE A 269 5.38 3.69 2.84
C PHE A 269 5.01 2.92 1.56
N ALA A 270 5.52 1.70 1.38
CA ALA A 270 5.16 0.82 0.27
C ALA A 270 3.88 -0.01 0.56
N SER A 271 3.69 -0.41 1.83
CA SER A 271 2.54 -1.16 2.34
C SER A 271 1.78 -0.32 3.40
N PRO A 272 1.01 0.71 2.99
CA PRO A 272 0.38 1.68 3.90
C PRO A 272 -0.60 1.08 4.92
N ILE A 273 -1.09 -0.14 4.73
CA ILE A 273 -1.88 -0.81 5.77
C ILE A 273 -1.08 -1.05 7.06
N HIS A 274 0.26 -1.06 6.97
CA HIS A 274 1.16 -1.28 8.10
C HIS A 274 1.26 -0.06 9.04
N PHE A 275 0.68 1.08 8.66
CA PHE A 275 0.43 2.18 9.60
C PHE A 275 -0.65 1.85 10.64
N PHE A 276 -1.43 0.79 10.42
CA PHE A 276 -2.58 0.41 11.26
C PHE A 276 -2.45 -0.96 11.93
N ARG A 277 -1.62 -1.85 11.40
CA ARG A 277 -1.39 -3.21 11.92
C ARG A 277 0.01 -3.71 11.63
N SER A 278 0.43 -4.76 12.33
CA SER A 278 1.68 -5.45 11.98
C SER A 278 1.53 -6.17 10.62
N PRO A 279 2.65 -6.43 9.92
CA PRO A 279 2.67 -7.38 8.82
C PRO A 279 2.20 -8.76 9.29
N ARG A 280 1.59 -9.52 8.38
CA ARG A 280 1.15 -10.91 8.63
C ARG A 280 2.25 -11.93 8.30
N ALA A 281 3.49 -11.49 8.27
CA ALA A 281 4.65 -12.34 8.05
C ALA A 281 5.84 -11.86 8.86
N LYS A 282 6.79 -12.77 9.08
CA LYS A 282 8.08 -12.51 9.67
C LYS A 282 9.15 -13.17 8.82
N LEU A 283 10.24 -12.46 8.68
CA LEU A 283 11.42 -12.99 8.02
C LEU A 283 12.23 -13.77 9.05
N ILE A 284 12.44 -15.06 8.79
CA ILE A 284 13.28 -15.93 9.61
C ILE A 284 14.63 -16.04 8.92
N TYR A 285 15.67 -15.58 9.59
CA TYR A 285 17.04 -15.80 9.16
C TYR A 285 17.51 -17.13 9.74
N PRO A 286 18.16 -17.98 8.93
CA PRO A 286 18.79 -19.19 9.43
C PRO A 286 19.86 -18.80 10.45
N GLN A 287 19.84 -19.47 11.60
CA GLN A 287 20.86 -19.28 12.62
C GLN A 287 22.17 -19.86 12.07
N HIS A 288 23.04 -19.02 11.55
CA HIS A 288 24.42 -19.43 11.35
C HIS A 288 25.04 -19.60 12.74
N ASP A 289 25.27 -20.85 13.15
CA ASP A 289 26.17 -21.21 14.23
C ASP A 289 27.61 -20.79 13.85
N ASN A 290 27.88 -19.49 13.80
CA ASN A 290 29.25 -18.97 13.90
C ASN A 290 29.63 -18.95 15.38
N THR A 291 29.50 -20.10 16.04
CA THR A 291 29.89 -20.33 17.44
C THR A 291 31.39 -20.07 17.65
N LEU A 292 32.19 -20.07 16.58
CA LEU A 292 33.62 -19.78 16.61
C LEU A 292 33.97 -18.28 16.56
N ALA A 293 33.14 -17.43 15.96
CA ALA A 293 33.44 -15.99 15.83
C ALA A 293 33.01 -15.17 17.06
N SER A 294 32.12 -15.73 17.89
CA SER A 294 31.50 -15.03 19.03
C SER A 294 31.89 -15.60 20.40
N SER A 295 32.63 -16.71 20.47
CA SER A 295 33.10 -17.24 21.74
C SER A 295 34.32 -16.46 22.23
N SER A 296 34.18 -15.68 23.30
CA SER A 296 35.30 -15.23 24.11
C SER A 296 36.11 -16.43 24.62
N PRO A 297 37.45 -16.34 24.72
CA PRO A 297 38.36 -17.47 24.96
C PRO A 297 38.15 -18.20 26.30
N SER A 298 37.27 -17.72 27.15
CA SER A 298 37.01 -18.20 28.50
C SER A 298 36.13 -19.47 28.59
N ASN A 299 35.47 -19.90 27.51
CA ASN A 299 34.56 -21.07 27.53
C ASN A 299 35.09 -22.29 26.75
N VAL A 300 36.40 -22.40 26.53
CA VAL A 300 37.00 -23.60 25.93
C VAL A 300 37.33 -24.61 27.04
N PRO A 301 36.80 -25.84 27.01
CA PRO A 301 37.28 -26.92 27.88
C PRO A 301 38.77 -27.14 27.64
N VAL A 302 39.57 -27.35 28.69
CA VAL A 302 41.02 -27.61 28.57
C VAL A 302 41.22 -28.94 27.86
N ASP A 303 41.38 -28.88 26.54
CA ASP A 303 41.75 -29.98 25.65
C ASP A 303 43.29 -30.14 25.71
N PRO A 304 43.87 -31.35 25.64
CA PRO A 304 45.30 -31.58 25.84
C PRO A 304 46.18 -31.20 24.64
N LEU A 305 45.67 -30.37 23.72
CA LEU A 305 46.35 -29.95 22.50
C LEU A 305 46.94 -28.55 22.67
N ASP A 306 48.19 -28.37 22.23
CA ASP A 306 48.88 -27.08 22.27
C ASP A 306 48.17 -26.05 21.38
N PHE A 307 48.24 -24.78 21.78
CA PHE A 307 47.54 -23.65 21.13
C PHE A 307 47.82 -23.56 19.62
N GLU A 308 49.06 -23.82 19.23
CA GLU A 308 49.52 -23.77 17.83
C GLU A 308 48.86 -24.86 16.99
N THR A 309 48.76 -26.09 17.51
CA THR A 309 48.05 -27.20 16.87
C THR A 309 46.57 -26.91 16.70
N ARG A 310 45.94 -26.22 17.67
CA ARG A 310 44.55 -25.77 17.54
C ARG A 310 44.39 -24.75 16.40
N GLN A 311 45.29 -23.79 16.29
CA GLN A 311 45.24 -22.79 15.21
C GLN A 311 45.44 -23.44 13.83
N GLU A 312 46.36 -24.40 13.72
CA GLU A 312 46.56 -25.16 12.47
C GLU A 312 45.33 -26.01 12.10
N ILE A 313 44.71 -26.71 13.05
CA ILE A 313 43.49 -27.50 12.79
C ILE A 313 42.35 -26.59 12.32
N LEU A 314 42.13 -25.45 13.01
CA LEU A 314 41.09 -24.49 12.62
C LEU A 314 41.38 -23.87 11.25
N HIS A 315 42.64 -23.56 10.96
CA HIS A 315 43.07 -23.06 9.65
C HIS A 315 42.82 -24.11 8.55
N HIS A 316 43.23 -25.36 8.76
CA HIS A 316 42.98 -26.45 7.82
C HIS A 316 41.48 -26.73 7.62
N GLN A 317 40.68 -26.71 8.69
CA GLN A 317 39.23 -26.85 8.58
C GLN A 317 38.59 -25.70 7.78
N SER A 318 39.06 -24.46 7.96
CA SER A 318 38.57 -23.31 7.20
C SER A 318 38.92 -23.39 5.71
N LEU A 319 40.05 -24.01 5.36
CA LEU A 319 40.48 -24.22 3.97
C LEU A 319 39.75 -25.40 3.29
N GLN A 320 39.31 -26.39 4.06
CA GLN A 320 38.65 -27.60 3.54
C GLN A 320 37.12 -27.49 3.52
N ALA A 321 36.53 -26.64 4.37
CA ALA A 321 35.10 -26.42 4.38
C ALA A 321 34.70 -25.57 3.17
N LEU A 322 33.89 -26.13 2.26
CA LEU A 322 33.06 -25.26 1.42
C LEU A 322 32.18 -24.44 2.38
N PRO A 323 32.10 -23.10 2.22
CA PRO A 323 31.13 -22.34 2.98
C PRO A 323 29.75 -22.98 2.75
N PRO A 324 28.97 -23.27 3.82
CA PRO A 324 27.61 -23.74 3.63
C PRO A 324 26.90 -22.73 2.74
N ALA A 325 26.10 -23.21 1.77
CA ALA A 325 25.30 -22.33 0.95
C ALA A 325 24.54 -21.38 1.88
N LEU A 326 24.67 -20.07 1.67
CA LEU A 326 23.97 -19.08 2.47
C LEU A 326 22.48 -19.37 2.37
N GLU A 327 21.91 -19.95 3.42
CA GLU A 327 20.50 -20.23 3.48
C GLU A 327 19.77 -18.87 3.42
N LEU A 328 18.88 -18.74 2.44
CA LEU A 328 18.15 -17.50 2.23
C LEU A 328 17.11 -17.31 3.34
N PRO A 329 16.89 -16.08 3.79
CA PRO A 329 15.87 -15.81 4.80
C PRO A 329 14.49 -16.21 4.25
N THR A 330 13.72 -16.93 5.06
CA THR A 330 12.41 -17.45 4.65
C THR A 330 11.29 -16.61 5.26
N LEU A 331 10.35 -16.20 4.41
CA LEU A 331 9.18 -15.44 4.83
C LEU A 331 8.10 -16.41 5.34
N VAL A 332 7.77 -16.34 6.63
CA VAL A 332 6.80 -17.23 7.27
C VAL A 332 5.60 -16.44 7.75
N LYS A 333 4.41 -17.01 7.57
CA LYS A 333 3.15 -16.44 8.05
C LYS A 333 3.21 -16.21 9.56
N CYS A 334 2.64 -15.09 10.01
CA CYS A 334 2.59 -14.71 11.42
C CYS A 334 1.17 -14.37 11.83
N ARG A 335 0.91 -14.47 13.14
CA ARG A 335 -0.32 -13.94 13.71
C ARG A 335 -0.32 -12.43 13.52
N ALA A 336 -1.45 -11.88 13.08
CA ALA A 336 -1.64 -10.44 13.06
C ALA A 336 -1.71 -9.96 14.52
N TYR A 337 -0.77 -9.13 14.96
CA TYR A 337 -0.89 -8.44 16.24
C TYR A 337 -1.56 -7.09 16.07
N ALA A 338 -2.32 -6.70 17.09
CA ALA A 338 -3.22 -5.58 17.05
C ALA A 338 -2.48 -4.23 17.26
N ARG A 339 -2.62 -3.38 16.23
CA ARG A 339 -2.91 -1.94 16.32
C ARG A 339 -1.75 -0.99 16.63
N ILE A 340 -0.94 -0.77 15.61
CA ILE A 340 -0.15 0.47 15.49
C ILE A 340 -1.17 1.51 15.03
N TYR A 341 -1.67 2.39 15.88
CA TYR A 341 -2.44 3.55 15.40
C TYR A 341 -1.60 4.80 15.63
N PRO A 342 -1.75 5.86 14.82
CA PRO A 342 -1.12 7.12 15.14
C PRO A 342 -1.53 7.55 16.56
N PRO A 343 -0.59 8.10 17.34
CA PRO A 343 -0.88 8.51 18.70
C PRO A 343 -2.00 9.54 18.65
N SER A 344 -3.00 9.33 19.50
CA SER A 344 -4.23 10.10 19.47
C SER A 344 -4.08 11.56 19.95
N ASN A 345 -2.87 11.92 20.42
CA ASN A 345 -2.45 13.30 20.73
C ASN A 345 -1.67 13.97 19.58
N SER A 346 -1.61 13.35 18.40
CA SER A 346 -0.95 13.97 17.24
C SER A 346 -1.86 14.97 16.54
N ASP A 347 -1.24 15.98 15.93
CA ASP A 347 -1.91 16.95 15.05
C ASP A 347 -2.26 16.38 13.66
N LEU A 348 -2.26 15.04 13.52
CA LEU A 348 -2.53 14.34 12.26
C LEU A 348 -4.04 14.16 12.10
N SER A 349 -4.67 14.81 11.13
CA SER A 349 -6.09 14.59 10.83
C SER A 349 -6.24 13.90 9.49
N LEU A 350 -6.62 12.61 9.52
CA LEU A 350 -6.82 11.83 8.31
C LEU A 350 -7.78 12.53 7.32
N PRO A 351 -7.45 12.55 6.02
CA PRO A 351 -8.31 13.14 5.00
C PRO A 351 -9.61 12.37 4.84
N ARG A 352 -10.59 13.01 4.18
CA ARG A 352 -11.71 12.26 3.63
C ARG A 352 -11.18 11.26 2.61
N CYS A 353 -11.57 10.01 2.71
CA CYS A 353 -11.05 8.96 1.85
C CYS A 353 -12.19 8.20 1.19
N MET A 354 -12.08 7.98 -0.10
CA MET A 354 -12.93 7.07 -0.85
C MET A 354 -12.05 5.96 -1.42
N ILE A 355 -12.23 4.76 -0.89
CA ILE A 355 -11.52 3.55 -1.32
C ILE A 355 -12.50 2.75 -2.17
N THR A 356 -12.13 2.46 -3.40
CA THR A 356 -12.93 1.63 -4.29
C THR A 356 -12.18 0.36 -4.64
N ALA A 357 -12.86 -0.79 -4.66
CA ALA A 357 -12.28 -2.06 -5.10
C ALA A 357 -13.27 -2.84 -5.95
N GLY A 358 -12.79 -3.55 -6.96
CA GLY A 358 -13.64 -4.43 -7.78
C GLY A 358 -13.95 -5.73 -7.06
N LEU A 359 -15.19 -6.23 -7.23
CA LEU A 359 -15.60 -7.55 -6.73
C LEU A 359 -14.78 -8.69 -7.32
N GLY A 360 -14.27 -8.52 -8.54
CA GLY A 360 -13.38 -9.45 -9.22
C GLY A 360 -11.89 -9.22 -8.93
N SER A 361 -11.53 -8.28 -8.05
CA SER A 361 -10.12 -8.02 -7.71
C SER A 361 -9.61 -8.98 -6.64
N PRO A 362 -8.37 -9.50 -6.75
CA PRO A 362 -7.73 -10.21 -5.64
C PRO A 362 -7.43 -9.30 -4.45
N LEU A 363 -7.40 -7.97 -4.66
CA LEU A 363 -7.07 -6.96 -3.64
C LEU A 363 -8.28 -6.50 -2.81
N LEU A 364 -9.49 -7.04 -3.07
CA LEU A 364 -10.73 -6.63 -2.40
C LEU A 364 -10.61 -6.70 -0.86
N ASP A 365 -10.09 -7.81 -0.34
CA ASP A 365 -9.98 -8.03 1.11
C ASP A 365 -9.06 -7.01 1.79
N GLN A 366 -7.87 -6.74 1.22
CA GLN A 366 -6.95 -5.74 1.79
C GLN A 366 -7.50 -4.32 1.70
N CYS A 367 -8.26 -3.98 0.66
CA CYS A 367 -8.92 -2.67 0.55
C CYS A 367 -10.03 -2.52 1.61
N SER A 368 -10.84 -3.56 1.82
CA SER A 368 -11.88 -3.56 2.84
C SER A 368 -11.29 -3.50 4.26
N GLU A 369 -10.17 -4.18 4.49
CA GLU A 369 -9.44 -4.16 5.74
C GLU A 369 -8.88 -2.77 6.03
N LEU A 370 -8.23 -2.14 5.04
CA LEU A 370 -7.72 -0.77 5.16
C LEU A 370 -8.83 0.21 5.54
N ALA A 371 -9.97 0.17 4.84
CA ALA A 371 -11.10 1.04 5.14
C ALA A 371 -11.58 0.86 6.59
N LYS A 372 -11.70 -0.39 7.05
CA LYS A 372 -12.07 -0.72 8.44
C LYS A 372 -11.06 -0.17 9.44
N LEU A 373 -9.76 -0.30 9.16
CA LEU A 373 -8.69 0.19 10.03
C LEU A 373 -8.63 1.72 10.08
N MET A 374 -8.77 2.40 8.94
CA MET A 374 -8.85 3.86 8.87
C MET A 374 -10.08 4.39 9.62
N ARG A 375 -11.27 3.77 9.45
CA ARG A 375 -12.48 4.14 10.21
C ARG A 375 -12.26 4.05 11.72
N ARG A 376 -11.65 2.96 12.19
CA ARG A 376 -11.29 2.78 13.60
C ARG A 376 -10.35 3.87 14.09
N SER A 377 -9.33 4.23 13.28
CA SER A 377 -8.41 5.32 13.60
C SER A 377 -9.14 6.66 13.75
N VAL A 378 -10.02 7.00 12.81
CA VAL A 378 -10.84 8.23 12.83
C VAL A 378 -11.75 8.25 14.07
N ALA A 379 -12.46 7.15 14.35
CA ALA A 379 -13.35 7.07 15.51
C ALA A 379 -12.57 7.27 16.83
N ARG A 380 -11.43 6.60 17.01
CA ARG A 380 -10.58 6.74 18.20
C ARG A 380 -10.07 8.17 18.37
N GLN A 381 -9.56 8.77 17.31
CA GLN A 381 -9.08 10.15 17.36
C GLN A 381 -10.20 11.13 17.71
N ARG A 382 -11.41 10.91 17.18
CA ARG A 382 -12.58 11.75 17.45
C ARG A 382 -13.09 11.61 18.88
N VAL A 383 -13.07 10.41 19.45
CA VAL A 383 -13.39 10.17 20.87
C VAL A 383 -12.43 10.95 21.75
N LYS A 384 -11.12 10.82 21.49
CA LYS A 384 -10.11 11.48 22.32
C LYS A 384 -10.16 13.00 22.20
N SER A 385 -10.30 13.55 21.00
CA SER A 385 -10.35 15.02 20.85
C SER A 385 -11.59 15.64 21.47
N ARG A 386 -12.73 14.94 21.52
CA ARG A 386 -13.96 15.47 22.14
C ARG A 386 -14.06 15.24 23.65
N THR A 387 -13.48 14.16 24.16
CA THR A 387 -13.76 13.70 25.54
C THR A 387 -12.50 13.55 26.40
N GLY A 388 -11.30 13.62 25.80
CA GLY A 388 -10.03 13.34 26.46
C GLY A 388 -9.78 11.86 26.75
N ARG A 389 -10.77 10.98 26.50
CA ARG A 389 -10.70 9.54 26.80
C ARG A 389 -10.22 8.73 25.61
N ALA A 390 -9.66 7.56 25.88
CA ALA A 390 -9.29 6.59 24.85
C ALA A 390 -10.48 5.73 24.37
N HIS A 391 -11.55 5.63 25.17
CA HIS A 391 -12.65 4.69 24.98
C HIS A 391 -14.03 5.35 25.01
N TRP A 392 -14.96 4.77 24.25
CA TRP A 392 -16.39 5.03 24.38
C TRP A 392 -16.94 4.29 25.60
N GLN A 393 -17.97 4.84 26.26
CA GLN A 393 -18.60 4.22 27.43
C GLN A 393 -19.76 3.31 27.05
N ASN A 394 -20.53 3.71 26.04
CA ASN A 394 -21.78 3.05 25.67
C ASN A 394 -21.77 2.64 24.20
N GLU A 395 -22.53 1.61 23.86
CA GLU A 395 -22.69 1.14 22.47
C GLU A 395 -23.33 2.21 21.58
N ALA A 396 -24.27 3.00 22.11
CA ALA A 396 -24.87 4.13 21.41
C ALA A 396 -23.84 5.25 21.11
N GLU A 397 -22.85 5.44 21.98
CA GLU A 397 -21.76 6.40 21.75
C GLU A 397 -20.82 5.89 20.66
N LYS A 398 -20.44 4.61 20.73
CA LYS A 398 -19.66 3.93 19.69
C LYS A 398 -20.32 4.07 18.31
N ALA A 399 -21.62 3.79 18.22
CA ALA A 399 -22.36 3.87 16.96
C ALA A 399 -22.30 5.27 16.31
N ARG A 400 -22.35 6.34 17.13
CA ARG A 400 -22.22 7.73 16.63
C ARG A 400 -20.82 8.01 16.07
N TYR A 401 -19.77 7.54 16.73
CA TYR A 401 -18.39 7.71 16.25
C TYR A 401 -18.11 6.84 15.03
N ASP A 402 -18.68 5.64 14.98
CA ASP A 402 -18.63 4.77 13.81
C ASP A 402 -19.34 5.44 12.62
N GLU A 403 -20.54 6.00 12.80
CA GLU A 403 -21.25 6.74 11.74
C GLU A 403 -20.42 7.93 11.23
N PHE A 404 -19.79 8.69 12.14
CA PHE A 404 -18.86 9.76 11.77
C PHE A 404 -17.67 9.23 10.96
N ALA A 405 -17.05 8.12 11.39
CA ALA A 405 -15.93 7.52 10.68
C ALA A 405 -16.33 7.02 9.28
N HIS A 406 -17.55 6.50 9.11
CA HIS A 406 -18.08 6.11 7.78
C HIS A 406 -18.27 7.30 6.84
N LYS A 407 -18.59 8.50 7.37
CA LYS A 407 -18.67 9.73 6.58
C LYS A 407 -17.29 10.20 6.10
N ILE A 408 -16.24 9.98 6.90
CA ILE A 408 -14.86 10.34 6.55
C ILE A 408 -14.23 9.32 5.60
N VAL A 409 -14.43 8.02 5.84
CA VAL A 409 -13.83 6.92 5.05
C VAL A 409 -14.91 6.07 4.41
N GLN A 410 -15.13 6.30 3.12
CA GLN A 410 -16.06 5.55 2.27
C GLN A 410 -15.35 4.35 1.63
N PHE A 411 -16.05 3.22 1.56
CA PHE A 411 -15.57 2.03 0.88
C PHE A 411 -16.66 1.56 -0.08
N ASN A 412 -16.32 1.51 -1.36
CA ASN A 412 -17.24 1.15 -2.43
C ASN A 412 -16.75 -0.10 -3.14
N SER A 413 -17.64 -1.05 -3.37
CA SER A 413 -17.37 -2.22 -4.21
C SER A 413 -18.06 -2.06 -5.55
N VAL A 414 -17.33 -2.28 -6.64
CA VAL A 414 -17.86 -2.19 -8.02
C VAL A 414 -17.72 -3.50 -8.76
N GLU A 415 -18.53 -3.71 -9.79
CA GLU A 415 -18.38 -4.86 -10.67
C GLU A 415 -17.06 -4.77 -11.46
N GLY A 416 -16.49 -5.93 -11.83
CA GLY A 416 -15.19 -5.99 -12.49
C GLY A 416 -14.00 -5.89 -11.53
N VAL A 417 -12.88 -5.40 -12.03
CA VAL A 417 -11.58 -5.38 -11.33
C VAL A 417 -11.37 -4.09 -10.52
N GLY A 418 -11.88 -2.98 -11.02
CA GLY A 418 -11.82 -1.69 -10.35
C GLY A 418 -12.66 -0.67 -11.08
N LEU A 419 -12.75 0.53 -10.52
CA LEU A 419 -13.66 1.58 -10.96
C LEU A 419 -13.40 2.04 -12.39
N TRP A 420 -12.13 2.31 -12.67
CA TRP A 420 -11.64 2.72 -13.99
C TRP A 420 -10.46 1.85 -14.44
N THR A 421 -10.43 0.59 -13.98
CA THR A 421 -9.44 -0.38 -14.43
C THR A 421 -9.91 -1.00 -15.74
N GLN A 422 -9.25 -0.70 -16.85
CA GLN A 422 -9.73 -0.98 -18.21
C GLN A 422 -11.11 -0.41 -18.50
N SER A 423 -11.19 0.92 -18.59
CA SER A 423 -12.37 1.74 -18.84
C SER A 423 -13.30 1.16 -19.91
N ASP A 424 -12.75 0.62 -20.99
CA ASP A 424 -13.54 0.12 -22.13
C ASP A 424 -14.31 -1.18 -21.82
N SER A 425 -14.00 -1.87 -20.71
CA SER A 425 -14.67 -3.10 -20.28
C SER A 425 -15.90 -2.87 -19.39
N ASN A 426 -15.96 -1.75 -18.66
CA ASN A 426 -17.07 -1.40 -17.76
C ASN A 426 -17.92 -0.29 -18.40
N PRO A 427 -19.18 -0.50 -18.81
CA PRO A 427 -19.99 0.53 -19.45
C PRO A 427 -20.24 1.77 -18.56
N ASN A 428 -20.15 1.63 -17.23
CA ASN A 428 -20.43 2.69 -16.27
C ASN A 428 -19.19 3.48 -15.83
N TRP A 429 -18.02 3.19 -16.38
CA TRP A 429 -16.75 3.80 -15.95
C TRP A 429 -16.75 5.34 -15.99
N ARG A 430 -17.44 5.96 -16.96
CA ARG A 430 -17.48 7.42 -17.10
C ARG A 430 -18.28 8.09 -15.97
N PRO A 431 -19.57 7.74 -15.77
CA PRO A 431 -20.32 8.21 -14.60
C PRO A 431 -19.58 7.99 -13.29
N ASP A 432 -18.93 6.83 -13.14
CA ASP A 432 -18.18 6.48 -11.95
C ASP A 432 -17.00 7.43 -11.67
N VAL A 433 -16.18 7.73 -12.70
CA VAL A 433 -15.08 8.70 -12.59
C VAL A 433 -15.63 10.13 -12.35
N GLU A 434 -16.74 10.50 -12.99
CA GLU A 434 -17.38 11.81 -12.77
C GLU A 434 -17.92 11.97 -11.35
N ASN A 435 -18.46 10.89 -10.76
CA ASN A 435 -18.89 10.85 -9.37
C ASN A 435 -17.69 11.05 -8.43
N VAL A 436 -16.55 10.42 -8.73
CA VAL A 436 -15.30 10.62 -7.96
C VAL A 436 -14.84 12.07 -8.00
N GLY A 437 -14.81 12.69 -9.19
CA GLY A 437 -14.40 14.08 -9.30
C GLY A 437 -15.38 15.04 -8.60
N SER A 438 -16.68 14.77 -8.66
CA SER A 438 -17.71 15.53 -7.92
C SER A 438 -17.52 15.40 -6.41
N TRP A 439 -17.28 14.19 -5.91
CA TRP A 439 -16.99 13.93 -4.50
C TRP A 439 -15.70 14.61 -4.03
N LEU A 440 -14.65 14.63 -4.86
CA LEU A 440 -13.40 15.34 -4.58
C LEU A 440 -13.64 16.86 -4.47
N LYS A 441 -14.45 17.44 -5.35
CA LYS A 441 -14.84 18.86 -5.30
C LYS A 441 -15.58 19.21 -4.02
N GLU A 442 -16.54 18.38 -3.61
CA GLU A 442 -17.28 18.58 -2.36
C GLU A 442 -16.35 18.42 -1.14
N SER A 443 -15.48 17.43 -1.16
CA SER A 443 -14.55 17.14 -0.05
C SER A 443 -13.46 18.19 0.11
N LEU A 444 -13.05 18.84 -0.98
CA LEU A 444 -12.06 19.91 -0.96
C LEU A 444 -12.68 21.31 -0.84
N SER A 445 -14.00 21.45 -0.93
CA SER A 445 -14.67 22.73 -0.68
C SER A 445 -15.08 22.90 0.79
N SER A 446 -15.43 21.81 1.48
CA SER A 446 -15.73 21.77 2.92
C SER A 446 -14.49 21.90 3.77
#